data_AF-A0AAU9S601-F1
#
_entry.id   AF-A0AAU9S601-F1
#
_cell.length_a   1.000
_cell.length_b   1.000
_cell.length_c   1.000
_cell.angle_alpha   90.00
_cell.angle_beta   90.00
_cell.angle_gamma   90.00
#
_symmetry.space_group_name_H-M   'P 1'
#
loop_
_entity.id
_entity.type
_entity.pdbx_description
1 polymer ?
#
loop_
_entity_poly.entity_id
_entity_poly.type
_entity_poly.pdbx_seq_one_letter_code
_entity_poly.pdbx_strand_id
1 'polypeptide(L)'
;MCLLHIVEPIDVEFTTLGRMTMSMANKLYKLPHALITPGQFGIATDFDENDVGHWLLPIEDVVQTYLVESPQTHDLTDLCSFYMTTLTILGNSEIHNYYNVATETSFPQLMNDALIVSKQKGFDILYALDVMHNESFFKELRFDPGDGQIHTRRELTLISKLNANMQMTIVST
;
A
#
# COMPACT_ATOMS: atom_id res chain seq x y z
N MET A 1 -14.11 -4.50 2.18
CA MET A 1 -12.90 -5.32 1.96
C MET A 1 -13.11 -6.09 0.68
N CYS A 2 -12.16 -5.97 -0.25
CA CYS A 2 -12.12 -6.71 -1.50
C CYS A 2 -10.89 -7.61 -1.48
N LEU A 3 -10.94 -8.76 -2.14
CA LEU A 3 -9.79 -9.67 -2.28
C LEU A 3 -9.50 -9.94 -3.75
N LEU A 4 -8.24 -10.17 -4.07
CA LEU A 4 -7.83 -10.64 -5.38
C LEU A 4 -6.91 -11.84 -5.25
N HIS A 5 -7.25 -12.93 -5.92
CA HIS A 5 -6.30 -14.00 -6.19
C HIS A 5 -5.32 -13.52 -7.26
N ILE A 6 -4.04 -13.51 -6.94
CA ILE A 6 -2.98 -13.09 -7.86
C ILE A 6 -2.72 -14.23 -8.84
N VAL A 7 -3.59 -14.37 -9.85
CA VAL A 7 -3.52 -15.45 -10.85
C VAL A 7 -2.48 -15.09 -11.91
N GLU A 8 -2.75 -14.05 -12.69
CA GLU A 8 -1.83 -13.44 -13.63
C GLU A 8 -2.07 -11.92 -13.62
N PRO A 9 -1.03 -11.09 -13.38
CA PRO A 9 -1.16 -9.65 -13.52
C PRO A 9 -1.55 -9.30 -14.96
N ILE A 10 -2.27 -8.19 -15.14
CA ILE A 10 -2.62 -7.73 -16.48
C ILE A 10 -1.31 -7.34 -17.16
N ASP A 11 -1.10 -7.79 -18.39
CA ASP A 11 0.10 -7.54 -19.18
C ASP A 11 0.07 -6.07 -19.66
N VAL A 12 0.48 -5.17 -18.75
CA VAL A 12 0.63 -3.73 -18.98
C VAL A 12 2.10 -3.38 -18.80
N GLU A 13 2.57 -2.33 -19.48
CA GLU A 13 3.95 -1.88 -19.43
C GLU A 13 4.39 -1.65 -17.97
N PHE A 14 5.39 -2.42 -17.50
CA PHE A 14 5.80 -2.44 -16.10
C PHE A 14 6.53 -1.14 -15.73
N THR A 15 5.97 -0.37 -14.80
CA THR A 15 6.69 0.77 -14.22
C THR A 15 7.77 0.22 -13.28
N THR A 16 8.99 0.79 -13.32
CA THR A 16 10.13 0.23 -12.57
C THR A 16 9.94 0.44 -11.06
N LEU A 17 9.35 -0.53 -10.36
CA LEU A 17 9.20 -0.52 -8.91
C LEU A 17 10.54 -0.86 -8.23
N GLY A 18 11.08 0.09 -7.48
CA GLY A 18 12.26 -0.08 -6.64
C GLY A 18 11.87 -0.35 -5.18
N ARG A 19 12.46 -1.37 -4.54
CA ARG A 19 12.28 -1.58 -3.09
C ARG A 19 12.80 -0.37 -2.32
N MET A 20 11.98 0.19 -1.42
CA MET A 20 12.33 1.40 -0.70
C MET A 20 13.58 1.20 0.18
N THR A 21 14.49 2.18 0.11
CA THR A 21 15.68 2.29 0.96
C THR A 21 15.51 3.41 2.00
N MET A 22 16.35 3.43 3.03
CA MET A 22 16.33 4.50 4.03
C MET A 22 16.54 5.89 3.40
N SER A 23 17.42 6.01 2.40
CA SER A 23 17.64 7.32 1.73
C SER A 23 16.40 7.80 0.97
N MET A 24 15.60 6.87 0.46
CA MET A 24 14.35 7.18 -0.23
C MET A 24 13.23 7.52 0.76
N ALA A 25 13.15 6.83 1.90
CA ALA A 25 12.23 7.17 2.99
C ALA A 25 12.39 8.64 3.43
N ASN A 26 13.63 9.12 3.58
CA ASN A 26 13.92 10.50 3.94
C ASN A 26 13.56 11.51 2.84
N LYS A 27 13.46 11.06 1.57
CA LYS A 27 12.99 11.87 0.44
C LYS A 27 11.46 11.89 0.33
N LEU A 28 10.77 10.84 0.80
CA LEU A 28 9.32 10.70 0.71
C LEU A 28 8.57 11.86 1.40
N TYR A 29 9.07 12.31 2.56
CA TYR A 29 8.50 13.46 3.28
C TYR A 29 8.61 14.78 2.49
N LYS A 30 9.50 14.85 1.48
CA LYS A 30 9.74 16.06 0.68
C LYS A 30 8.92 16.10 -0.62
N LEU A 31 8.07 15.10 -0.86
CA LEU A 31 7.24 15.11 -2.06
C LEU A 31 6.27 16.30 -2.00
N PRO A 32 6.24 17.17 -3.03
CA PRO A 32 5.48 18.42 -2.99
C PRO A 32 3.96 18.26 -2.87
N HIS A 33 3.47 17.01 -2.92
CA HIS A 33 2.07 16.63 -2.72
C HIS A 33 1.95 15.31 -1.94
N ALA A 34 2.86 15.02 -1.01
CA ALA A 34 2.86 13.75 -0.28
C ALA A 34 1.42 13.39 0.14
N LEU A 35 0.87 12.28 -0.34
CA LEU A 35 -0.52 11.87 -0.06
C LEU A 35 -0.78 11.57 1.44
N ILE A 36 0.27 11.71 2.24
CA ILE A 36 0.34 11.72 3.69
C ILE A 36 0.00 13.10 4.27
N THR A 37 -0.16 14.12 3.41
CA THR A 37 -0.44 15.49 3.82
C THR A 37 -1.90 15.58 4.27
N PRO A 38 -2.17 16.14 5.46
CA PRO A 38 -3.51 16.45 5.91
C PRO A 38 -4.32 17.25 4.86
N GLY A 39 -5.53 16.79 4.52
CA GLY A 39 -6.50 17.58 3.74
C GLY A 39 -7.16 16.88 2.54
N GLN A 40 -6.65 15.74 2.07
CA GLN A 40 -7.31 14.96 1.00
C GLN A 40 -8.45 14.07 1.51
N PHE A 41 -8.31 13.57 2.75
CA PHE A 41 -9.28 12.71 3.41
C PHE A 41 -9.77 13.37 4.69
N GLY A 42 -11.01 13.07 5.10
CA GLY A 42 -11.57 13.62 6.35
C GLY A 42 -10.82 13.19 7.61
N ILE A 43 -10.02 12.12 7.53
CA ILE A 43 -9.08 11.66 8.55
C ILE A 43 -7.82 11.17 7.83
N ALA A 44 -6.65 11.64 8.27
CA ALA A 44 -5.35 11.22 7.76
C ALA A 44 -4.36 11.06 8.91
N THR A 45 -3.38 10.17 8.76
CA THR A 45 -2.26 10.07 9.69
C THR A 45 -1.24 11.15 9.33
N ASP A 46 -0.80 11.92 10.32
CA ASP A 46 0.31 12.85 10.19
C ASP A 46 1.61 12.11 10.52
N PHE A 47 2.34 11.64 9.51
CA PHE A 47 3.61 10.92 9.70
C PHE A 47 4.79 11.88 9.75
N ASP A 48 5.64 11.73 10.77
CA ASP A 48 6.98 12.32 10.78
C ASP A 48 8.03 11.42 10.08
N GLU A 49 9.28 11.86 10.04
CA GLU A 49 10.39 11.10 9.44
C GLU A 49 10.60 9.73 10.14
N ASN A 50 10.45 9.68 11.47
CA ASN A 50 10.61 8.45 12.24
C ASN A 50 9.45 7.48 11.96
N ASP A 51 8.23 8.01 11.82
CA ASP A 51 7.06 7.21 11.48
C ASP A 51 7.21 6.56 10.10
N VAL A 52 7.64 7.30 9.09
CA VAL A 52 7.89 6.71 7.75
C VAL A 52 8.94 5.61 7.83
N GLY A 53 10.03 5.85 8.56
CA GLY A 53 11.07 4.84 8.78
C GLY A 53 10.58 3.61 9.54
N HIS A 54 9.67 3.79 10.50
CA HIS A 54 9.14 2.70 11.32
C HIS A 54 8.06 1.89 10.61
N TRP A 55 7.12 2.55 9.93
CA TRP A 55 5.92 1.92 9.35
C TRP A 55 6.11 1.48 7.92
N LEU A 56 6.91 2.19 7.13
CA LEU A 56 6.98 1.97 5.68
C LEU A 56 8.31 1.34 5.24
N LEU A 57 9.39 1.42 6.02
CA LEU A 57 10.66 0.83 5.60
C LEU A 57 10.52 -0.71 5.46
N PRO A 58 10.90 -1.31 4.32
CA PRO A 58 10.62 -2.72 4.07
C PRO A 58 11.32 -3.66 5.06
N ILE A 59 10.54 -4.36 5.88
CA ILE A 59 11.00 -5.43 6.77
C ILE A 59 10.58 -6.76 6.15
N GLU A 60 11.54 -7.67 6.00
CA GLU A 60 11.30 -9.02 5.48
C GLU A 60 10.18 -9.71 6.27
N ASP A 61 9.27 -10.37 5.57
CA ASP A 61 8.10 -11.05 6.12
C ASP A 61 7.10 -10.20 6.95
N VAL A 62 7.26 -8.87 6.96
CA VAL A 62 6.38 -7.94 7.71
C VAL A 62 5.76 -6.89 6.80
N VAL A 63 6.57 -6.04 6.15
CA VAL A 63 6.09 -4.94 5.30
C VAL A 63 6.96 -4.82 4.05
N GLN A 64 6.32 -4.63 2.91
CA GLN A 64 6.96 -4.40 1.62
C GLN A 64 6.51 -3.04 1.12
N THR A 65 7.48 -2.18 0.81
CA THR A 65 7.21 -0.85 0.23
C THR A 65 8.09 -0.65 -0.97
N TYR A 66 7.46 -0.19 -2.04
CA TYR A 66 8.09 0.09 -3.32
C TYR A 66 7.82 1.53 -3.72
N LEU A 67 8.75 2.08 -4.48
CA LEU A 67 8.71 3.43 -5.00
C LEU A 67 8.93 3.41 -6.49
N VAL A 68 8.33 4.38 -7.17
CA VAL A 68 8.65 4.72 -8.56
C VAL A 68 9.54 5.95 -8.54
N GLU A 69 10.64 5.88 -9.29
CA GLU A 69 11.54 6.99 -9.53
C GLU A 69 11.41 7.42 -11.00
N SER A 70 11.18 8.71 -11.23
CA SER A 70 11.10 9.26 -12.57
C SER A 70 12.44 9.07 -13.29
N PRO A 71 12.49 8.43 -14.46
CA PRO A 71 13.73 8.25 -15.20
C PRO A 71 14.28 9.58 -15.76
N GLN A 72 13.45 10.63 -15.84
CA GLN A 72 13.87 11.94 -16.34
C GLN A 72 14.41 12.84 -15.22
N THR A 73 13.72 12.90 -14.07
CA THR A 73 14.08 13.83 -12.99
C THR A 73 14.83 13.19 -11.83
N HIS A 74 14.78 11.86 -11.70
CA HIS A 74 15.24 11.10 -10.52
C HIS A 74 14.50 11.45 -9.22
N ASP A 75 13.34 12.10 -9.34
CA ASP A 75 12.43 12.33 -8.22
C ASP A 75 11.58 11.09 -7.98
N LEU A 76 11.22 10.87 -6.71
CA LEU A 76 10.26 9.84 -6.37
C LEU A 76 8.85 10.35 -6.71
N THR A 77 8.06 9.55 -7.41
CA THR A 77 6.74 9.98 -7.94
C THR A 77 5.61 9.24 -7.24
N ASP A 78 5.76 7.93 -7.10
CA ASP A 78 4.70 7.04 -6.64
C ASP A 78 5.23 6.09 -5.54
N LEU A 79 4.33 5.64 -4.68
CA LEU A 79 4.60 4.69 -3.60
C LEU A 79 3.49 3.64 -3.55
N CYS A 80 3.84 2.38 -3.34
CA CYS A 80 2.89 1.35 -2.95
C CYS A 80 3.44 0.49 -1.81
N SER A 81 2.58 0.10 -0.88
CA SER A 81 2.98 -0.61 0.34
C SER A 81 1.97 -1.68 0.73
N PHE A 82 2.50 -2.81 1.24
CA PHE A 82 1.74 -3.98 1.66
C PHE A 82 2.31 -4.54 2.95
N TYR A 83 1.47 -4.99 3.87
CA TYR A 83 1.90 -5.76 5.03
C TYR A 83 1.45 -7.22 4.91
N MET A 84 2.26 -8.12 5.47
CA MET A 84 1.99 -9.55 5.50
C MET A 84 1.24 -9.92 6.77
N THR A 85 0.20 -10.73 6.62
CA THR A 85 -0.45 -11.39 7.77
C THR A 85 -0.10 -12.86 7.73
N THR A 86 0.74 -13.32 8.66
CA THR A 86 1.07 -14.74 8.77
C THR A 86 -0.09 -15.49 9.45
N LEU A 87 -1.05 -16.00 8.68
CA LEU A 87 -1.97 -17.03 9.17
C LEU A 87 -1.36 -18.41 8.92
N THR A 88 -0.71 -18.93 9.96
CA THR A 88 0.17 -20.12 9.99
C THR A 88 -0.54 -21.47 9.74
N ILE A 89 -1.69 -21.52 9.06
CA ILE A 89 -2.54 -22.73 9.03
C ILE A 89 -2.81 -23.26 7.61
N LEU A 90 -2.65 -22.45 6.55
CA LEU A 90 -3.07 -22.88 5.20
C LEU A 90 -2.02 -22.75 4.08
N GLY A 91 -0.78 -22.35 4.37
CA GLY A 91 0.32 -22.40 3.41
C GLY A 91 0.28 -21.36 2.28
N ASN A 92 -0.76 -20.54 2.20
CA ASN A 92 -0.82 -19.41 1.28
C ASN A 92 -0.26 -18.15 1.96
N SER A 93 0.57 -17.39 1.23
CA SER A 93 1.07 -16.11 1.71
C SER A 93 0.13 -14.98 1.27
N GLU A 94 -0.42 -14.29 2.27
CA GLU A 94 -1.44 -13.26 2.10
C GLU A 94 -0.85 -11.89 2.45
N ILE A 95 -1.12 -10.91 1.60
CA ILE A 95 -0.71 -9.52 1.79
C ILE A 95 -1.92 -8.61 1.82
N HIS A 96 -1.82 -7.54 2.59
CA HIS A 96 -2.85 -6.53 2.73
C HIS A 96 -2.31 -5.19 2.23
N ASN A 97 -3.06 -4.54 1.36
CA ASN A 97 -2.79 -3.20 0.87
C ASN A 97 -2.72 -2.20 2.03
N TYR A 98 -1.63 -1.43 2.09
CA TYR A 98 -1.35 -0.51 3.18
C TYR A 98 -1.49 0.96 2.77
N TYR A 99 -0.41 1.59 2.27
CA TYR A 99 -0.41 2.97 1.79
C TYR A 99 -0.01 3.03 0.32
N ASN A 100 -0.72 3.84 -0.46
CA ASN A 100 -0.44 4.06 -1.88
C ASN A 100 -0.47 5.56 -2.19
N VAL A 101 0.49 6.00 -2.99
CA VAL A 101 0.61 7.36 -3.52
C VAL A 101 0.84 7.24 -5.02
N ALA A 102 0.00 7.89 -5.81
CA ALA A 102 0.14 7.92 -7.26
C ALA A 102 0.05 9.38 -7.74
N THR A 103 1.09 9.88 -8.39
CA THR A 103 1.19 11.26 -8.91
C THR A 103 1.39 11.28 -10.42
N GLU A 104 2.32 10.48 -10.95
CA GLU A 104 2.58 10.38 -12.38
C GLU A 104 1.94 9.12 -12.98
N THR A 105 1.93 8.03 -12.20
CA THR A 105 1.33 6.76 -12.61
C THR A 105 -0.17 6.74 -12.26
N SER A 106 -1.01 6.08 -13.07
CA SER A 106 -2.41 5.86 -12.68
C SER A 106 -2.51 4.84 -11.53
N PHE A 107 -3.48 4.98 -10.62
CA PHE A 107 -3.68 4.02 -9.53
C PHE A 107 -3.83 2.56 -10.02
N PRO A 108 -4.63 2.28 -11.08
CA PRO A 108 -4.72 0.93 -11.63
C PRO A 108 -3.37 0.38 -12.11
N GLN A 109 -2.55 1.21 -12.79
CA GLN A 109 -1.23 0.80 -13.27
C GLN A 109 -0.28 0.51 -12.10
N LEU A 110 -0.18 1.43 -11.13
CA LEU A 110 0.67 1.26 -9.95
C LEU A 110 0.33 -0.01 -9.17
N MET A 111 -0.96 -0.29 -9.04
CA MET A 111 -1.44 -1.49 -8.35
C MET A 111 -1.25 -2.76 -9.18
N ASN A 112 -1.33 -2.68 -10.50
CA ASN A 112 -0.96 -3.80 -11.37
C ASN A 112 0.52 -4.17 -11.22
N ASP A 113 1.41 -3.18 -11.20
CA ASP A 113 2.85 -3.42 -10.99
C ASP A 113 3.13 -4.03 -9.61
N ALA A 114 2.41 -3.57 -8.59
CA ALA A 114 2.49 -4.17 -7.27
C ALA A 114 2.05 -5.65 -7.26
N LEU A 115 1.01 -6.01 -8.00
CA LEU A 115 0.57 -7.40 -8.16
C LEU A 115 1.63 -8.24 -8.89
N ILE A 116 2.28 -7.69 -9.92
CA ILE A 116 3.40 -8.35 -10.62
C ILE A 116 4.52 -8.67 -9.63
N VAL A 117 5.00 -7.68 -8.89
CA VAL A 117 6.09 -7.87 -7.91
C VAL A 117 5.67 -8.84 -6.80
N SER A 118 4.43 -8.76 -6.36
CA SER A 118 3.90 -9.65 -5.32
C SER A 118 3.87 -11.10 -5.80
N LYS A 119 3.43 -11.34 -7.04
CA LYS A 119 3.44 -12.69 -7.65
C LYS A 119 4.86 -13.25 -7.75
N GLN A 120 5.82 -12.42 -8.19
CA GLN A 120 7.23 -12.81 -8.28
C GLN A 120 7.83 -13.20 -6.93
N LYS A 121 7.31 -12.63 -5.84
CA LYS A 121 7.69 -12.98 -4.46
C LYS A 121 6.95 -14.18 -3.88
N GLY A 122 6.01 -14.76 -4.63
CA GLY A 122 5.25 -15.94 -4.21
C GLY A 122 4.01 -15.63 -3.37
N PHE A 123 3.53 -14.37 -3.37
CA PHE A 123 2.24 -14.02 -2.78
C PHE A 123 1.10 -14.46 -3.69
N ASP A 124 0.05 -15.02 -3.08
CA ASP A 124 -1.07 -15.61 -3.81
C ASP A 124 -2.36 -14.79 -3.68
N ILE A 125 -2.50 -14.01 -2.60
CA ILE A 125 -3.73 -13.27 -2.29
C ILE A 125 -3.36 -11.86 -1.83
N LEU A 126 -4.01 -10.86 -2.42
CA LEU A 126 -3.95 -9.47 -1.98
C LEU A 126 -5.33 -9.01 -1.51
N TYR A 127 -5.39 -8.54 -0.27
CA TYR A 127 -6.57 -7.91 0.34
C TYR A 127 -6.47 -6.39 0.27
N ALA A 128 -7.56 -5.73 -0.06
CA ALA A 128 -7.64 -4.27 -0.07
C ALA A 128 -8.95 -3.78 0.55
N LEU A 129 -8.85 -2.77 1.40
CA LEU A 129 -10.01 -2.05 1.93
C LEU A 129 -10.46 -0.97 0.93
N ASP A 130 -11.77 -0.75 0.88
CA ASP A 130 -12.39 0.34 0.12
C ASP A 130 -12.21 1.66 0.89
N VAL A 131 -10.97 2.14 0.87
CA VAL A 131 -10.49 3.36 1.53
C VAL A 131 -9.54 4.09 0.58
N MET A 132 -9.29 5.37 0.85
CA MET A 132 -8.45 6.23 0.00
C MET A 132 -8.97 6.25 -1.45
N HIS A 133 -8.11 5.95 -2.43
CA HIS A 133 -8.48 5.87 -3.84
C HIS A 133 -8.56 4.42 -4.35
N ASN A 134 -8.66 3.44 -3.46
CA ASN A 134 -8.55 2.04 -3.84
C ASN A 134 -9.71 1.53 -4.71
N GLU A 135 -10.90 2.13 -4.60
CA GLU A 135 -12.05 1.82 -5.45
C GLU A 135 -11.70 1.88 -6.94
N SER A 136 -10.82 2.81 -7.32
CA SER A 136 -10.45 3.08 -8.71
C SER A 136 -9.88 1.87 -9.46
N PHE A 137 -9.22 0.94 -8.74
CA PHE A 137 -8.58 -0.22 -9.37
C PHE A 137 -9.33 -1.54 -9.17
N PHE A 138 -10.37 -1.59 -8.31
CA PHE A 138 -11.03 -2.86 -7.98
C PHE A 138 -11.65 -3.54 -9.19
N LYS A 139 -12.43 -2.80 -9.99
CA LYS A 139 -13.11 -3.36 -11.16
C LYS A 139 -12.12 -3.75 -12.26
N GLU A 140 -11.12 -2.90 -12.50
CA GLU A 140 -10.15 -3.09 -13.58
C GLU A 140 -9.22 -4.28 -13.31
N LEU A 141 -8.72 -4.38 -12.07
CA LEU A 141 -7.84 -5.46 -11.63
C LEU A 141 -8.61 -6.69 -11.11
N ARG A 142 -9.93 -6.72 -11.29
CA ARG A 142 -10.81 -7.87 -10.99
C ARG A 142 -10.83 -8.29 -9.51
N PHE A 143 -10.76 -7.33 -8.59
CA PHE A 143 -10.97 -7.59 -7.18
C PHE A 143 -12.41 -8.04 -6.93
N ASP A 144 -12.56 -9.13 -6.18
CA ASP A 144 -13.84 -9.64 -5.75
C ASP A 144 -14.28 -8.94 -4.44
N PRO A 145 -15.53 -8.45 -4.36
CA PRO A 145 -16.05 -7.88 -3.12
C PRO A 145 -16.18 -8.99 -2.06
N GLY A 146 -15.47 -8.84 -0.95
CA GLY A 146 -15.54 -9.78 0.17
C GLY A 146 -16.83 -9.63 1.01
N ASP A 147 -17.09 -10.59 1.88
CA ASP A 147 -18.21 -10.54 2.84
C ASP A 147 -17.91 -9.55 3.97
N GLY A 148 -18.11 -8.26 3.71
CA GLY A 148 -17.64 -7.12 4.51
C GLY A 148 -17.98 -7.04 6.02
N GLN A 149 -18.59 -8.05 6.64
CA GLN A 149 -18.92 -8.07 8.07
C GLN A 149 -17.92 -8.83 8.97
N ILE A 150 -17.26 -9.91 8.50
CA ILE A 150 -16.47 -10.77 9.39
C ILE A 150 -14.99 -10.33 9.46
N HIS A 151 -14.43 -9.89 8.33
CA HIS A 151 -13.02 -9.53 8.25
C HIS A 151 -12.72 -8.09 8.70
N THR A 152 -13.61 -7.14 8.42
CA THR A 152 -13.44 -5.72 8.81
C THR A 152 -13.19 -5.57 10.31
N ARG A 153 -13.83 -6.39 11.16
CA ARG A 153 -13.63 -6.35 12.61
C ARG A 153 -12.26 -6.89 13.04
N ARG A 154 -11.73 -7.92 12.37
CA ARG A 154 -10.39 -8.49 12.66
C ARG A 154 -9.28 -7.60 12.11
N GLU A 155 -9.41 -7.09 10.89
CA GLU A 155 -8.46 -6.15 10.29
C GLU A 155 -8.42 -4.83 11.07
N LEU A 156 -9.55 -4.20 11.41
CA LEU A 156 -9.54 -2.99 12.26
C LEU A 156 -8.96 -3.27 13.65
N THR A 157 -9.05 -4.50 14.17
CA THR A 157 -8.37 -4.88 15.42
C THR A 157 -6.87 -5.07 15.22
N LEU A 158 -6.43 -5.58 14.07
CA LEU A 158 -5.02 -5.74 13.73
C LEU A 158 -4.38 -4.37 13.44
N ILE A 159 -5.03 -3.56 12.60
CA ILE A 159 -4.70 -2.17 12.29
C ILE A 159 -4.73 -1.34 13.58
N SER A 160 -5.71 -1.49 14.48
CA SER A 160 -5.67 -0.76 15.76
C SER A 160 -4.59 -1.27 16.71
N LYS A 161 -4.15 -2.53 16.62
CA LYS A 161 -2.99 -3.03 17.38
C LYS A 161 -1.66 -2.56 16.79
N LEU A 162 -1.55 -2.46 15.46
CA LEU A 162 -0.43 -1.83 14.77
C LEU A 162 -0.42 -0.32 15.05
N ASN A 163 -1.56 0.35 14.89
CA ASN A 163 -1.75 1.79 15.06
C ASN A 163 -1.99 2.24 16.51
N ALA A 164 -1.97 1.36 17.52
CA ALA A 164 -2.17 1.74 18.93
C ALA A 164 -1.12 2.75 19.43
N ASN A 165 -0.02 2.90 18.69
CA ASN A 165 1.04 3.88 18.94
C ASN A 165 0.98 5.10 18.00
N MET A 166 -0.01 5.19 17.11
CA MET A 166 -0.11 6.22 16.08
C MET A 166 -1.00 7.37 16.59
N GLN A 167 -0.44 8.58 16.70
CA GLN A 167 -1.25 9.77 17.00
C GLN A 167 -2.10 10.11 15.76
N MET A 168 -3.35 9.63 15.72
CA MET A 168 -4.31 10.06 14.71
C MET A 168 -4.79 11.48 15.05
N THR A 169 -4.29 12.49 14.34
CA THR A 169 -4.79 13.85 14.46
C THR A 169 -6.03 14.01 13.58
N ILE A 170 -7.17 14.36 14.18
CA ILE A 170 -8.34 14.81 13.42
C ILE A 170 -7.96 16.18 12.84
N VAL A 171 -7.66 16.24 11.55
CA VAL A 171 -7.45 17.51 10.87
C VAL A 171 -8.82 18.02 10.46
N SER A 172 -9.46 18.75 11.38
CA SER A 172 -10.70 19.47 11.07
C SER A 172 -10.40 20.60 10.08
N THR A 173 -11.15 20.65 8.99
CA THR A 173 -11.27 21.83 8.10
C THR A 173 -11.61 23.09 8.85
#